data_AF-A0A6J8D0I2-F1
#
_entry.id   AF-A0A6J8D0I2-F1
#
_cell.length_a   1.000
_cell.length_b   1.000
_cell.length_c   1.000
_cell.angle_alpha   90.00
_cell.angle_beta   90.00
_cell.angle_gamma   90.00
#
_symmetry.space_group_name_H-M   'P 1'
#
loop_
_entity.id
_entity.type
_entity.pdbx_description
1 polymer ?
#
loop_
_entity_poly.entity_id
_entity_poly.type
_entity_poly.pdbx_seq_one_letter_code
_entity_poly.pdbx_strand_id
1 'polypeptide(L)'
;MDAVQVKHKSEGVKHCCYGTCNSDTRYRHRDDMKDVFFIPFPKPITQREKCERWIKACGRLKEDFNVDKIKRYTYMCSKHFVGGKGPTDIHPDPMPALLHNDEQVKHKSEGVKHCCYGTCNSDTRYRHRGDMKDVFFIPFPKPITQREKCERWIKACGRLQEDFNVDKIKRYTYMCSKHFVGGKGPTDIHPDPMPALLHKFMTNR
;
A
#
# COMPACT_ATOMS: atom_id res chain seq x y z
N MET A 1 14.14 53.59 -16.67
CA MET A 1 13.27 52.46 -17.09
C MET A 1 13.41 51.41 -16.01
N ASP A 2 12.59 51.51 -14.97
CA ASP A 2 12.71 50.67 -13.78
C ASP A 2 12.14 49.27 -14.02
N ALA A 3 12.98 48.26 -13.79
CA ALA A 3 12.58 46.86 -13.85
C ALA A 3 11.64 46.55 -12.68
N VAL A 4 10.36 46.29 -13.00
CA VAL A 4 9.38 45.77 -12.05
C VAL A 4 9.81 44.37 -11.62
N GLN A 5 10.38 44.26 -10.42
CA GLN A 5 10.65 42.97 -9.79
C GLN A 5 9.31 42.28 -9.47
N VAL A 6 8.93 41.30 -10.29
CA VAL A 6 7.83 40.37 -9.99
C VAL A 6 8.26 39.51 -8.81
N LYS A 7 7.76 39.84 -7.63
CA LYS A 7 7.96 39.04 -6.41
C LYS A 7 7.27 37.69 -6.59
N HIS A 8 8.04 36.65 -6.93
CA HIS A 8 7.56 35.27 -6.86
C HIS A 8 7.34 34.91 -5.38
N LYS A 9 6.07 35.01 -4.95
CA LYS A 9 5.61 34.50 -3.66
C LYS A 9 5.92 33.00 -3.63
N SER A 10 6.70 32.53 -2.66
CA SER A 10 6.97 31.10 -2.50
C SER A 10 5.64 30.35 -2.36
N GLU A 11 5.31 29.52 -3.35
CA GLU A 11 4.16 28.64 -3.24
C GLU A 11 4.41 27.66 -2.10
N GLY A 12 3.68 27.82 -0.99
CA GLY A 12 3.74 26.87 0.12
C GLY A 12 3.40 25.44 -0.34
N VAL A 13 3.95 24.45 0.35
CA VAL A 13 3.78 23.05 -0.02
C VAL A 13 2.33 22.61 0.13
N LYS A 14 1.70 22.17 -0.98
CA LYS A 14 0.32 21.66 -1.00
C LYS A 14 0.35 20.13 -1.09
N HIS A 15 -0.40 19.49 -0.20
CA HIS A 15 -0.51 18.03 -0.10
C HIS A 15 -1.98 17.66 -0.28
N CYS A 16 -2.27 16.61 -1.04
CA CYS A 16 -3.64 16.20 -1.29
C CYS A 16 -4.25 15.54 -0.05
N CYS A 17 -5.45 15.96 0.35
CA CYS A 17 -6.19 15.39 1.47
C CYS A 17 -7.00 14.14 1.11
N TYR A 18 -7.01 13.70 -0.14
CA TYR A 18 -7.72 12.49 -0.53
C TYR A 18 -7.05 11.25 0.09
N GLY A 19 -7.82 10.25 0.52
CA GLY A 19 -7.33 9.17 1.38
C GLY A 19 -6.24 8.30 0.77
N THR A 20 -6.32 8.06 -0.54
CA THR A 20 -5.41 7.20 -1.31
C THR A 20 -4.39 7.99 -2.15
N CYS A 21 -4.37 9.33 -2.02
CA CYS A 21 -3.57 10.18 -2.90
C CYS A 21 -2.31 10.70 -2.20
N ASN A 22 -1.18 10.58 -2.90
CA ASN A 22 0.13 11.08 -2.44
C ASN A 22 0.61 12.29 -3.26
N SER A 23 -0.27 12.92 -4.03
CA SER A 23 0.08 14.09 -4.84
C SER A 23 0.52 15.24 -3.92
N ASP A 24 1.70 15.79 -4.20
CA ASP A 24 2.37 16.78 -3.38
C ASP A 24 3.19 17.72 -4.25
N THR A 25 3.10 19.03 -4.00
CA THR A 25 3.82 20.03 -4.82
C THR A 25 5.35 19.94 -4.72
N ARG A 26 5.91 19.24 -3.73
CA ARG A 26 7.36 18.93 -3.67
C ARG A 26 7.82 18.05 -4.82
N TYR A 27 6.91 17.26 -5.39
CA TYR A 27 7.22 16.28 -6.44
C TYR A 27 6.67 16.69 -7.81
N ARG A 28 6.50 18.00 -8.07
CA ARG A 28 6.02 18.54 -9.35
C ARG A 28 6.79 18.06 -10.58
N HIS A 29 8.05 17.65 -10.42
CA HIS A 29 8.90 17.15 -11.50
C HIS A 29 8.55 15.74 -11.97
N ARG A 30 7.73 14.98 -11.22
CA ARG A 30 7.36 13.61 -11.60
C ARG A 30 6.34 13.63 -12.72
N ASP A 31 6.42 12.64 -13.60
CA ASP A 31 5.48 12.50 -14.73
C ASP A 31 4.02 12.42 -14.27
N ASP A 32 3.76 11.75 -13.14
CA ASP A 32 2.42 11.62 -12.57
C ASP A 32 1.88 12.94 -11.98
N MET A 33 2.72 13.97 -11.84
CA MET A 33 2.36 15.29 -11.35
C MET A 33 2.23 16.33 -12.47
N LYS A 34 2.47 15.94 -13.73
CA LYS A 34 2.27 16.80 -14.90
C LYS A 34 0.80 17.22 -14.99
N ASP A 35 0.57 18.53 -15.15
CA ASP A 35 -0.76 19.16 -15.23
C ASP A 35 -1.65 18.99 -13.98
N VAL A 36 -1.10 18.50 -12.87
CA VAL A 36 -1.82 18.36 -11.60
C VAL A 36 -1.80 19.69 -10.85
N PHE A 37 -3.00 20.19 -10.53
CA PHE A 37 -3.17 21.38 -9.69
C PHE A 37 -3.99 21.05 -8.43
N PHE A 38 -3.90 21.93 -7.44
CA PHE A 38 -4.49 21.74 -6.12
C PHE A 38 -5.63 22.73 -5.88
N ILE A 39 -6.80 22.18 -5.59
CA ILE A 39 -8.03 22.92 -5.36
C ILE A 39 -8.23 23.08 -3.84
N PRO A 40 -8.48 24.29 -3.32
CA PRO A 40 -8.79 24.50 -1.92
C PRO A 40 -10.05 23.73 -1.50
N PHE A 41 -9.99 23.07 -0.35
CA PHE A 41 -11.14 22.37 0.19
C PHE A 41 -12.24 23.37 0.61
N PRO A 42 -13.54 23.11 0.30
CA PRO A 42 -14.66 23.93 0.72
C PRO A 42 -14.65 24.17 2.23
N LYS A 43 -14.85 25.42 2.66
CA LYS A 43 -14.74 25.76 4.08
C LYS A 43 -16.05 25.42 4.81
N PRO A 44 -16.00 24.74 5.96
CA PRO A 44 -17.21 24.38 6.71
C PRO A 44 -18.12 25.56 7.03
N ILE A 45 -17.53 26.73 7.30
CA ILE A 45 -18.24 27.95 7.70
C ILE A 45 -19.11 28.48 6.55
N THR A 46 -18.63 28.41 5.31
CA THR A 46 -19.32 29.01 4.15
C THR A 46 -19.98 27.98 3.24
N GLN A 47 -19.53 26.73 3.27
CA GLN A 47 -19.93 25.67 2.33
C GLN A 47 -20.04 24.33 3.07
N ARG A 48 -20.81 24.30 4.16
CA ARG A 48 -20.93 23.13 5.06
C ARG A 48 -21.27 21.84 4.31
N GLU A 49 -22.34 21.84 3.54
CA GLU A 49 -22.81 20.64 2.83
C GLU A 49 -21.82 20.15 1.77
N LYS A 50 -21.21 21.08 1.01
CA LYS A 50 -20.17 20.75 0.03
C LYS A 50 -18.92 20.19 0.71
N CYS A 51 -18.53 20.76 1.84
CA CYS A 51 -17.42 20.28 2.66
C CYS A 51 -17.66 18.83 3.12
N GLU A 52 -18.84 18.53 3.65
CA GLU A 52 -19.21 17.17 4.10
C GLU A 52 -19.26 16.16 2.95
N ARG A 53 -19.79 16.54 1.78
CA ARG A 53 -19.73 15.71 0.56
C ARG A 53 -18.29 15.39 0.15
N TRP A 54 -17.41 16.39 0.16
CA TRP A 54 -15.99 16.19 -0.16
C TRP A 54 -15.27 15.33 0.89
N ILE A 55 -15.60 15.46 2.18
CA ILE A 55 -15.05 14.62 3.26
C ILE A 55 -15.42 13.15 3.01
N LYS A 56 -16.70 12.90 2.70
CA LYS A 56 -17.19 11.55 2.38
C LYS A 56 -16.46 10.97 1.16
N ALA A 57 -16.26 11.78 0.13
CA ALA A 57 -15.58 11.35 -1.10
C ALA A 57 -14.09 11.02 -0.88
N CYS A 58 -13.40 11.68 0.07
CA CYS A 58 -11.99 11.41 0.38
C CYS A 58 -11.72 9.97 0.85
N GLY A 59 -12.73 9.23 1.32
CA GLY A 59 -12.58 7.83 1.76
C GLY A 59 -11.67 7.64 2.99
N ARG A 60 -11.49 8.68 3.81
CA ARG A 60 -10.77 8.61 5.09
C ARG A 60 -11.72 8.23 6.23
N LEU A 61 -11.19 7.61 7.28
CA LEU A 61 -11.96 7.36 8.50
C LEU A 61 -12.41 8.68 9.13
N LYS A 62 -13.61 8.70 9.70
CA LYS A 62 -14.23 9.91 10.28
C LYS A 62 -13.41 10.45 11.46
N GLU A 63 -12.74 9.57 12.21
CA GLU A 63 -11.83 9.97 13.28
C GLU A 63 -10.62 10.77 12.75
N ASP A 64 -10.11 10.40 11.58
CA ASP A 64 -8.89 10.98 10.99
C ASP A 64 -9.16 12.24 10.16
N PHE A 65 -10.31 12.30 9.49
CA PHE A 65 -10.66 13.42 8.61
C PHE A 65 -12.16 13.74 8.71
N ASN A 66 -12.45 14.85 9.37
CA ASN A 66 -13.80 15.37 9.58
C ASN A 66 -13.80 16.90 9.43
N VAL A 67 -14.98 17.50 9.62
CA VAL A 67 -15.22 18.93 9.43
C VAL A 67 -14.25 19.80 10.25
N ASP A 68 -13.96 19.40 11.49
CA ASP A 68 -13.09 20.15 12.40
C ASP A 68 -11.62 20.07 12.01
N LYS A 69 -11.24 19.07 11.19
CA LYS A 69 -9.88 18.91 10.66
C LYS A 69 -9.65 19.72 9.37
N ILE A 70 -10.68 20.35 8.81
CA ILE A 70 -10.55 21.18 7.60
C ILE A 70 -9.93 22.53 7.95
N LYS A 71 -8.70 22.75 7.48
CA LYS A 71 -7.92 23.98 7.69
C LYS A 71 -7.87 24.83 6.43
N ARG A 72 -7.32 26.04 6.56
CA ARG A 72 -7.04 26.94 5.42
C ARG A 72 -6.27 26.22 4.31
N TYR A 73 -5.26 25.44 4.68
CA TYR A 73 -4.33 24.74 3.77
C TYR A 73 -4.73 23.29 3.47
N THR A 74 -5.99 22.92 3.67
CA THR A 74 -6.51 21.64 3.18
C THR A 74 -6.79 21.76 1.68
N TYR A 75 -6.17 20.90 0.88
CA TYR A 75 -6.28 20.91 -0.58
C TYR A 75 -6.57 19.51 -1.13
N MET A 76 -7.23 19.45 -2.27
CA MET A 76 -7.44 18.24 -3.06
C MET A 76 -6.87 18.43 -4.46
N CYS A 77 -6.15 17.45 -5.00
CA CYS A 77 -5.62 17.56 -6.35
C CYS A 77 -6.70 17.32 -7.41
N SER A 78 -6.49 17.86 -8.61
CA SER A 78 -7.44 17.83 -9.72
C SER A 78 -7.76 16.42 -10.22
N LYS A 79 -6.89 15.43 -9.97
CA LYS A 79 -7.08 14.00 -10.32
C LYS A 79 -8.38 13.41 -9.78
N HIS A 80 -8.92 13.95 -8.70
CA HIS A 80 -10.11 13.42 -8.04
C HIS A 80 -11.42 13.96 -8.61
N PHE A 81 -11.37 14.70 -9.72
CA PHE A 81 -12.54 15.24 -10.39
C PHE A 81 -12.60 14.69 -11.81
N VAL A 82 -13.82 14.65 -12.37
CA VAL A 82 -14.06 14.12 -13.72
C VAL A 82 -13.13 14.81 -14.73
N GLY A 83 -12.38 13.99 -15.48
CA GLY A 83 -11.42 14.46 -16.49
C GLY A 83 -10.19 15.21 -15.93
N GLY A 84 -9.94 15.19 -14.62
CA GLY A 84 -8.78 15.85 -14.03
C GLY A 84 -8.85 17.37 -13.99
N LYS A 85 -10.04 17.96 -14.14
CA LYS A 85 -10.24 19.42 -14.34
C LYS A 85 -10.76 20.16 -13.10
N GLY A 86 -10.81 19.51 -11.94
CA GLY A 86 -11.42 20.09 -10.75
C GLY A 86 -12.95 20.14 -10.81
N PRO A 87 -13.60 20.79 -9.82
CA PRO A 87 -15.06 20.87 -9.77
C PRO A 87 -15.61 21.73 -10.91
N THR A 88 -16.67 21.26 -11.54
CA THR A 88 -17.42 21.97 -12.59
C THR A 88 -18.88 22.13 -12.16
N ASP A 89 -19.68 22.90 -12.90
CA ASP A 89 -21.11 23.05 -12.59
C ASP A 89 -21.89 21.74 -12.71
N ILE A 90 -21.48 20.87 -13.64
CA ILE A 90 -22.08 19.54 -13.88
C ILE A 90 -21.55 18.52 -12.86
N HIS A 91 -20.25 18.57 -12.55
CA HIS A 91 -19.58 17.68 -11.61
C HIS A 91 -18.86 18.49 -10.52
N PRO A 92 -19.61 19.03 -9.53
CA PRO A 92 -19.05 19.94 -8.52
C PRO A 92 -18.29 19.24 -7.39
N ASP A 93 -18.39 17.91 -7.33
CA ASP A 93 -17.82 17.07 -6.29
C ASP A 93 -16.70 16.18 -6.82
N PRO A 94 -15.74 15.83 -5.96
CA PRO A 94 -14.77 14.82 -6.29
C PRO A 94 -15.43 13.45 -6.38
N MET A 95 -14.86 12.59 -7.22
CA MET A 95 -15.25 11.20 -7.35
C MET A 95 -15.01 10.49 -6.00
N PRO A 96 -15.96 9.70 -5.48
CA PRO A 96 -15.78 8.92 -4.27
C PRO A 96 -14.61 7.94 -4.38
N ALA A 97 -13.87 7.74 -3.30
CA ALA A 97 -12.74 6.78 -3.26
C ALA A 97 -13.17 5.33 -3.56
N LEU A 98 -14.47 5.04 -3.51
CA LEU A 98 -15.07 3.75 -3.86
C LEU A 98 -15.40 3.60 -5.36
N LEU A 99 -15.42 4.69 -6.15
CA LEU A 99 -15.73 4.64 -7.59
C LEU A 99 -14.48 4.51 -8.48
N HIS A 100 -13.29 4.41 -7.89
CA HIS A 100 -12.11 3.87 -8.58
C HIS A 100 -12.11 2.33 -8.41
N ASN A 101 -13.03 1.62 -9.09
CA ASN A 101 -12.95 0.17 -9.28
C ASN A 101 -11.98 -0.09 -10.47
N ASP A 102 -11.05 -1.03 -10.50
CA ASP A 102 -10.67 -2.13 -9.62
C ASP A 102 -9.14 -2.29 -9.67
N GLU A 103 -8.58 -2.97 -8.67
CA GLU A 103 -7.15 -3.24 -8.46
C GLU A 103 -6.34 -2.13 -7.76
N GLN A 104 -6.79 -1.76 -6.57
CA GLN A 104 -5.89 -1.52 -5.45
C GLN A 104 -6.62 -1.81 -4.14
N VAL A 105 -6.58 -3.09 -3.76
CA VAL A 105 -6.65 -3.51 -2.35
C VAL A 105 -5.92 -2.47 -1.52
N LYS A 106 -6.52 -2.02 -0.42
CA LYS A 106 -5.88 -1.23 0.63
C LYS A 106 -4.41 -1.66 0.75
N HIS A 107 -3.48 -0.91 0.16
CA HIS A 107 -2.10 -0.94 0.61
C HIS A 107 -2.11 -0.20 1.95
N LYS A 108 -2.61 -0.88 3.00
CA LYS A 108 -1.81 -0.90 4.23
C LYS A 108 -0.42 -1.15 3.72
N SER A 109 0.51 -0.20 3.94
CA SER A 109 1.92 -0.40 3.59
C SER A 109 2.23 -1.85 3.90
N GLU A 110 2.51 -2.65 2.86
CA GLU A 110 2.88 -4.03 3.09
C GLU A 110 4.17 -3.92 3.89
N GLY A 111 4.07 -4.05 5.21
CA GLY A 111 5.23 -4.02 6.07
C GLY A 111 6.24 -5.00 5.51
N VAL A 112 7.52 -4.66 5.60
CA VAL A 112 8.60 -5.48 5.06
C VAL A 112 8.38 -6.95 5.44
N LYS A 113 8.12 -7.80 4.44
CA LYS A 113 7.95 -9.24 4.63
C LYS A 113 9.28 -9.91 4.31
N HIS A 114 9.77 -10.66 5.28
CA HIS A 114 10.97 -11.46 5.16
C HIS A 114 10.58 -12.95 5.23
N CYS A 115 11.17 -13.77 4.36
CA CYS A 115 10.89 -15.20 4.33
C CYS A 115 11.48 -15.88 5.56
N CYS A 116 10.70 -16.70 6.27
CA CYS A 116 11.18 -17.42 7.46
C CYS A 116 11.94 -18.71 7.14
N TYR A 117 12.06 -19.09 5.87
CA TYR A 117 12.72 -20.33 5.46
C TYR A 117 14.24 -20.20 5.63
N GLY A 118 14.89 -21.18 6.25
CA GLY A 118 16.23 -21.02 6.82
C GLY A 118 17.34 -20.64 5.84
N THR A 119 17.21 -21.03 4.57
CA THR A 119 18.17 -20.73 3.50
C THR A 119 17.71 -19.60 2.57
N CYS A 120 16.59 -18.95 2.87
CA CYS A 120 15.96 -17.98 1.97
C CYS A 120 16.14 -16.55 2.46
N ASN A 121 16.64 -15.69 1.57
CA ASN A 121 16.80 -14.26 1.83
C ASN A 121 15.76 -13.40 1.08
N SER A 122 14.68 -14.03 0.60
CA SER A 122 13.62 -13.29 -0.12
C SER A 122 12.98 -12.28 0.81
N ASP A 123 12.92 -11.03 0.35
CA ASP A 123 12.47 -9.89 1.14
C ASP A 123 11.76 -8.87 0.26
N THR A 124 10.62 -8.35 0.70
CA THR A 124 9.82 -7.42 -0.12
C THR A 124 10.51 -6.09 -0.40
N ARG A 125 11.58 -5.73 0.31
CA ARG A 125 12.41 -4.55 -0.02
C ARG A 125 13.10 -4.68 -1.38
N TYR A 126 13.34 -5.92 -1.84
CA TYR A 126 14.10 -6.22 -3.05
C TYR A 126 13.21 -6.75 -4.18
N ARG A 127 11.93 -6.36 -4.22
CA ARG A 127 10.97 -6.76 -5.28
C ARG A 127 11.42 -6.42 -6.71
N HIS A 128 12.32 -5.44 -6.88
CA HIS A 128 12.86 -5.05 -8.18
C HIS A 128 13.90 -6.03 -8.74
N ARG A 129 14.41 -6.98 -7.93
CA ARG A 129 15.38 -7.97 -8.41
C ARG A 129 14.70 -9.01 -9.28
N GLY A 130 15.40 -9.49 -10.32
CA GLY A 130 14.86 -10.48 -11.26
C GLY A 130 14.43 -11.78 -10.58
N ASP A 131 15.14 -12.22 -9.54
CA ASP A 131 14.82 -13.42 -8.76
C ASP A 131 13.60 -13.24 -7.84
N MET A 132 13.06 -12.02 -7.73
CA MET A 132 11.86 -11.68 -6.97
C MET A 132 10.66 -11.42 -7.88
N LYS A 133 10.82 -11.52 -9.21
CA LYS A 133 9.72 -11.45 -10.17
C LYS A 133 8.73 -12.58 -9.87
N ASP A 134 7.45 -12.24 -9.74
CA ASP A 134 6.34 -13.16 -9.44
C ASP A 134 6.41 -13.88 -8.07
N VAL A 135 7.34 -13.47 -7.19
CA VAL A 135 7.44 -14.02 -5.83
C VAL A 135 6.47 -13.31 -4.90
N PHE A 136 5.61 -14.07 -4.25
CA PHE A 136 4.67 -13.57 -3.25
C PHE A 136 4.90 -14.25 -1.88
N PHE A 137 4.40 -13.60 -0.82
CA PHE A 137 4.62 -14.03 0.56
C PHE A 137 3.33 -14.55 1.16
N ILE A 138 3.37 -15.79 1.64
CA ILE A 138 2.25 -16.52 2.20
C ILE A 138 2.34 -16.42 3.74
N PRO A 139 1.26 -16.02 4.43
CA PRO A 139 1.21 -16.02 5.89
C PRO A 139 1.46 -17.40 6.46
N PHE A 140 2.31 -17.48 7.49
CA PHE A 140 2.54 -18.74 8.20
C PHE A 140 1.26 -19.18 8.94
N PRO A 141 0.88 -20.48 8.90
CA PRO A 141 -0.25 -21.04 9.65
C PRO A 141 -0.14 -20.67 11.13
N LYS A 142 -1.25 -20.23 11.74
CA LYS A 142 -1.22 -19.77 13.13
C LYS A 142 -1.39 -20.95 14.08
N PRO A 143 -0.53 -21.10 15.10
CA PRO A 143 -0.60 -22.22 16.04
C PRO A 143 -1.98 -22.41 16.66
N ILE A 144 -2.63 -21.31 17.04
CA ILE A 144 -3.95 -21.30 17.70
C ILE A 144 -5.02 -22.00 16.83
N THR A 145 -4.98 -21.77 15.51
CA THR A 145 -6.02 -22.26 14.59
C THR A 145 -5.59 -23.47 13.78
N GLN A 146 -4.28 -23.68 13.59
CA GLN A 146 -3.71 -24.60 12.60
C GLN A 146 -2.41 -25.20 13.14
N ARG A 147 -2.42 -25.73 14.36
CA ARG A 147 -1.22 -26.20 15.06
C ARG A 147 -0.41 -27.23 14.27
N GLU A 148 -1.04 -28.31 13.82
CA GLU A 148 -0.35 -29.39 13.10
C GLU A 148 0.26 -28.90 11.78
N LYS A 149 -0.45 -28.04 11.05
CA LYS A 149 0.08 -27.42 9.82
C LYS A 149 1.25 -26.48 10.12
N CYS A 150 1.16 -25.72 11.20
CA CYS A 150 2.23 -24.84 11.67
C CYS A 150 3.50 -25.64 11.99
N GLU A 151 3.38 -26.75 12.72
CA GLU A 151 4.50 -27.64 13.08
C GLU A 151 5.13 -28.28 11.84
N ARG A 152 4.32 -28.75 10.87
CA ARG A 152 4.83 -29.24 9.57
C ARG A 152 5.62 -28.19 8.81
N TRP A 153 5.14 -26.95 8.75
CA TRP A 153 5.85 -25.85 8.10
C TRP A 153 7.15 -25.47 8.83
N ILE A 154 7.17 -25.51 10.17
CA ILE A 154 8.39 -25.27 10.97
C ILE A 154 9.47 -26.29 10.60
N LYS A 155 9.09 -27.58 10.56
CA LYS A 155 10.00 -28.67 10.19
C LYS A 155 10.56 -28.49 8.78
N ALA A 156 9.72 -28.05 7.83
CA ALA A 156 10.13 -27.82 6.45
C ALA A 156 11.10 -26.63 6.27
N CYS A 157 11.01 -25.59 7.11
CA CYS A 157 11.89 -24.42 7.06
C CYS A 157 13.39 -24.74 7.23
N GLY A 158 13.73 -25.88 7.82
CA GLY A 158 15.13 -26.29 8.03
C GLY A 158 15.90 -25.39 9.00
N ARG A 159 15.22 -24.73 9.94
CA ARG A 159 15.84 -23.94 11.02
C ARG A 159 15.95 -24.79 12.28
N LEU A 160 16.92 -24.49 13.14
CA LEU A 160 17.05 -25.14 14.44
C LEU A 160 15.83 -24.83 15.31
N GLN A 161 15.35 -25.81 16.07
CA GLN A 161 14.13 -25.68 16.89
C GLN A 161 14.26 -24.62 17.99
N GLU A 162 15.46 -24.40 18.49
CA GLU A 162 15.76 -23.31 19.44
C GLU A 162 15.54 -21.91 18.82
N ASP A 163 15.79 -21.76 17.52
CA ASP A 163 15.67 -20.49 16.79
C ASP A 163 14.28 -20.25 16.20
N PHE A 164 13.58 -21.32 15.83
CA PHE A 164 12.30 -21.23 15.13
C PHE A 164 11.39 -22.40 15.52
N ASN A 165 10.48 -22.12 16.44
CA ASN A 165 9.46 -23.05 16.93
C ASN A 165 8.08 -22.37 16.99
N VAL A 166 7.08 -23.12 17.45
CA VAL A 166 5.66 -22.71 17.50
C VAL A 166 5.47 -21.38 18.24
N ASP A 167 6.19 -21.17 19.34
CA ASP A 167 6.06 -19.96 20.16
C ASP A 167 6.68 -18.72 19.51
N LYS A 168 7.58 -18.92 18.53
CA LYS A 168 8.20 -17.85 17.75
C LYS A 168 7.36 -17.41 16.55
N ILE A 169 6.23 -18.08 16.28
CA ILE A 169 5.34 -17.73 15.16
C ILE A 169 4.49 -16.50 15.51
N LYS A 170 4.71 -15.41 14.78
CA LYS A 170 4.02 -14.13 14.97
C LYS A 170 2.99 -13.89 13.87
N ARG A 171 2.17 -12.85 14.04
CA ARG A 171 1.19 -12.42 13.03
C ARG A 171 1.84 -12.18 11.66
N TYR A 172 3.06 -11.64 11.65
CA TYR A 172 3.84 -11.27 10.47
C TYR A 172 4.94 -12.27 10.11
N THR A 173 4.85 -13.52 10.57
CA THR A 173 5.71 -14.59 10.03
C THR A 173 5.19 -14.99 8.65
N TYR A 174 6.08 -14.96 7.64
CA TYR A 174 5.75 -15.25 6.25
C TYR A 174 6.76 -16.21 5.62
N MET A 175 6.32 -16.94 4.60
CA MET A 175 7.16 -17.76 3.74
C MET A 175 6.91 -17.37 2.29
N CYS A 176 7.97 -17.25 1.48
CA CYS A 176 7.80 -16.92 0.06
C CYS A 176 7.38 -18.12 -0.77
N SER A 177 6.72 -17.85 -1.90
CA SER A 177 6.14 -18.86 -2.78
C SER A 177 7.16 -19.84 -3.38
N LYS A 178 8.46 -19.47 -3.44
CA LYS A 178 9.56 -20.32 -3.91
C LYS A 178 9.64 -21.69 -3.21
N HIS A 179 9.16 -21.77 -1.97
CA HIS A 179 9.23 -22.98 -1.17
C HIS A 179 8.04 -23.91 -1.37
N PHE A 180 7.18 -23.65 -2.34
CA PHE A 180 6.03 -24.50 -2.68
C PHE A 180 6.17 -25.01 -4.11
N VAL A 181 5.55 -26.17 -4.38
CA VAL A 181 5.61 -26.81 -5.70
C VAL A 181 5.18 -25.83 -6.79
N GLY A 182 6.05 -25.61 -7.78
CA GLY A 182 5.81 -24.69 -8.89
C GLY A 182 5.71 -23.21 -8.53
N GLY A 183 6.09 -22.79 -7.31
CA GLY A 183 6.03 -21.39 -6.90
C GLY A 183 4.62 -20.87 -6.63
N LYS A 184 3.64 -21.76 -6.43
CA LYS A 184 2.20 -21.40 -6.35
C LYS A 184 1.63 -21.30 -4.93
N GLY A 185 2.46 -21.48 -3.91
CA GLY A 185 1.98 -21.58 -2.53
C GLY A 185 1.29 -22.90 -2.21
N PRO A 186 0.66 -23.03 -1.03
CA PRO A 186 -0.01 -24.25 -0.63
C PRO A 186 -1.28 -24.49 -1.47
N THR A 187 -1.44 -25.73 -1.91
CA THR A 187 -2.62 -26.22 -2.66
C THR A 187 -3.25 -27.40 -1.93
N ASP A 188 -4.41 -27.87 -2.37
CA ASP A 188 -5.05 -29.05 -1.77
C ASP A 188 -4.20 -30.33 -1.93
N ILE A 189 -3.45 -30.41 -3.04
CA ILE A 189 -2.55 -31.54 -3.35
C ILE A 189 -1.21 -31.39 -2.63
N HIS A 190 -0.66 -30.18 -2.58
CA HIS A 190 0.61 -29.86 -1.95
C HIS A 190 0.41 -28.74 -0.92
N PRO A 191 -0.10 -29.05 0.29
CA PRO A 191 -0.47 -28.06 1.29
C PRO A 191 0.71 -27.51 2.10
N ASP A 192 1.88 -28.13 1.93
CA ASP A 192 3.09 -27.85 2.69
C ASP A 192 4.22 -27.33 1.81
N PRO A 193 5.13 -26.52 2.38
CA PRO A 193 6.35 -26.17 1.70
C PRO A 193 7.27 -27.39 1.55
N MET A 194 8.04 -27.38 0.48
CA MET A 194 9.09 -28.35 0.22
C MET A 194 10.13 -28.29 1.35
N PRO A 195 10.49 -29.44 1.95
CA PRO A 195 11.55 -29.50 2.97
C PRO A 195 12.89 -28.95 2.48
N ALA A 196 13.64 -28.28 3.37
CA ALA A 196 14.95 -27.68 3.06
C ALA A 196 15.97 -28.67 2.47
N LEU A 197 15.85 -29.95 2.85
CA LEU A 197 16.67 -31.02 2.29
C LEU A 197 16.35 -31.31 0.82
N LEU A 198 15.09 -31.15 0.39
CA LEU A 198 14.65 -31.34 -1.00
C LEU A 198 14.91 -30.11 -1.87
N HIS A 199 14.97 -28.91 -1.28
CA HIS A 199 15.19 -27.65 -2.01
C HIS A 199 16.52 -27.62 -2.77
N LYS A 200 17.57 -28.31 -2.28
CA LYS A 200 18.88 -28.39 -2.96
C LYS A 200 18.85 -29.23 -4.25
N PHE A 201 17.89 -30.14 -4.39
CA PHE A 201 17.82 -31.06 -5.52
C PHE A 201 16.99 -30.53 -6.69
N MET A 202 16.04 -29.60 -6.43
CA MET A 202 15.07 -29.14 -7.43
C MET A 202 15.40 -27.77 -8.07
N THR A 203 16.42 -27.05 -7.59
CA THR A 203 16.80 -25.71 -8.10
C THR A 203 18.07 -25.68 -8.97
N ASN A 204 18.69 -26.83 -9.22
CA ASN A 204 19.78 -26.96 -10.21
C ASN A 204 19.21 -27.41 -11.57
N ARG A 205 18.54 -26.50 -12.26
CA ARG A 205 18.33 -26.56 -13.72
C ARG A 205 18.56 -25.18 -14.30
#